data_AF-A0A931ZK69-F1
#
_entry.id   AF-A0A931ZK69-F1
#
_cell.length_a   1.000
_cell.length_b   1.000
_cell.length_c   1.000
_cell.angle_alpha   90.00
_cell.angle_beta   90.00
_cell.angle_gamma   90.00
#
_symmetry.space_group_name_H-M   'P 1'
#
loop_
_entity.id
_entity.type
_entity.pdbx_description
1 polymer ?
#
loop_
_entity_poly.entity_id
_entity_poly.type
_entity_poly.pdbx_seq_one_letter_code
_entity_poly.pdbx_strand_id
1 'polypeptide(L)' 'MKTLKFAPELASLVLDGSKTSTWRLFDDKDLAQGDQLSLVNRETREEFAKAVIIWPKHTT' A
#
# COMPACT_ATOMS: atom_id res chain seq x y z
N MET A 1 1.67 0.23 12.99
CA MET A 1 1.46 -0.48 11.70
C MET A 1 0.34 0.23 10.97
N LYS A 2 0.60 0.78 9.79
CA LYS A 2 -0.40 1.53 9.00
C LYS A 2 -1.08 0.56 8.03
N THR A 3 -2.38 0.69 7.82
CA THR A 3 -3.13 -0.22 6.95
C THR A 3 -3.55 0.48 5.67
N LEU A 4 -3.25 -0.12 4.52
CA LEU A 4 -3.66 0.36 3.21
C LEU A 4 -4.59 -0.64 2.55
N LYS A 5 -5.77 -0.15 2.20
CA LYS A 5 -6.76 -0.94 1.46
C LYS A 5 -6.49 -0.84 -0.03
N PHE A 6 -6.47 -1.99 -0.71
CA PHE A 6 -6.31 -2.12 -2.16
C PHE A 6 -7.55 -2.77 -2.76
N ALA A 7 -7.91 -2.38 -3.98
CA ALA A 7 -8.86 -3.15 -4.77
C ALA A 7 -8.26 -4.54 -5.08
N PRO A 8 -9.08 -5.60 -5.21
CA PRO A 8 -8.57 -6.95 -5.45
C PRO A 8 -7.67 -7.05 -6.69
N GLU A 9 -8.02 -6.33 -7.77
CA GLU A 9 -7.21 -6.28 -8.99
C GLU A 9 -5.80 -5.76 -8.71
N LEU A 10 -5.67 -4.75 -7.86
CA LEU A 10 -4.37 -4.21 -7.45
C LEU A 10 -3.66 -5.13 -6.46
N ALA A 11 -4.39 -5.82 -5.58
CA ALA A 11 -3.82 -6.76 -4.64
C ALA A 11 -3.11 -7.91 -5.38
N SER A 12 -3.72 -8.45 -6.43
CA SER A 12 -3.10 -9.46 -7.29
C SER A 12 -1.81 -8.96 -7.95
N LEU A 13 -1.81 -7.72 -8.46
CA LEU A 13 -0.60 -7.13 -9.06
C LEU A 13 0.53 -6.90 -8.04
N VAL A 14 0.19 -6.61 -6.79
CA VAL A 14 1.17 -6.48 -5.71
C VAL A 14 1.72 -7.85 -5.30
N LEU A 15 0.85 -8.87 -5.20
CA LEU A 15 1.24 -10.24 -4.88
C LEU A 15 2.15 -10.85 -5.95
N ASP A 16 1.88 -10.56 -7.22
CA ASP A 16 2.70 -10.96 -8.36
C ASP A 16 4.01 -10.17 -8.46
N GLY A 17 4.16 -9.07 -7.72
CA GLY A 17 5.34 -8.20 -7.75
C GLY A 17 5.38 -7.24 -8.94
N SER A 18 4.44 -7.36 -9.89
CA SER A 18 4.26 -6.44 -11.01
C SER A 18 3.97 -4.99 -10.57
N LYS A 19 3.40 -4.78 -9.38
CA LYS A 19 3.13 -3.46 -8.82
C LYS A 19 3.87 -3.22 -7.50
N THR A 20 4.91 -2.41 -7.56
CA THR A 20 5.72 -2.01 -6.39
C THR A 20 5.52 -0.55 -5.96
N SER A 21 4.87 0.26 -6.80
CA SER A 21 4.61 1.69 -6.53
C SER A 21 3.12 1.99 -6.54
N THR A 22 2.65 2.78 -5.57
CA THR A 22 1.28 3.31 -5.52
C THR A 22 1.30 4.80 -5.24
N TRP A 23 0.34 5.52 -5.81
CA TRP A 23 0.11 6.93 -5.51
C TRP A 23 -1.02 7.05 -4.51
N ARG A 24 -0.90 8.03 -3.61
CA ARG A 24 -1.86 8.36 -2.58
C ARG A 24 -2.04 9.87 -2.61
N LEU A 25 -3.26 10.31 -2.91
CA LEU A 25 -3.62 11.72 -2.92
C LEU A 25 -4.47 11.99 -1.68
N PHE A 26 -4.07 12.98 -0.87
CA PHE A 26 -4.77 13.37 0.36
C PHE A 26 -4.89 12.27 1.43
N ASP A 27 -3.82 11.52 1.66
CA ASP A 27 -3.80 10.48 2.70
C ASP A 27 -3.26 11.06 4.02
N ASP A 28 -4.11 11.10 5.05
CA ASP A 28 -3.80 11.64 6.38
C ASP A 28 -2.86 10.75 7.22
N LYS A 29 -2.38 9.62 6.67
CA LYS A 29 -1.61 8.63 7.44
C LYS A 29 -0.12 8.95 7.56
N ASP A 30 0.29 10.16 7.17
CA ASP A 30 1.65 10.70 7.29
C ASP A 30 2.71 9.65 6.92
N LEU A 31 2.60 9.10 5.71
CA LEU A 31 3.39 7.93 5.29
C LEU A 31 4.86 8.31 5.10
N ALA A 32 5.75 7.73 5.92
CA ALA A 32 7.18 8.03 5.89
C ALA A 32 8.01 6.82 5.42
N GLN A 33 9.25 7.07 4.99
CA GLN A 33 10.21 6.00 4.70
C GLN A 33 10.44 5.16 5.96
N GLY A 34 10.45 3.83 5.81
CA GLY A 34 10.60 2.88 6.92
C GLY A 34 9.29 2.47 7.61
N ASP A 35 8.15 3.09 7.28
CA ASP A 35 6.86 2.64 7.80
C ASP A 35 6.50 1.23 7.31
N GLN A 36 6.00 0.42 8.24
CA GLN A 36 5.41 -0.88 7.94
C GLN A 36 3.93 -0.74 7.60
N LEU A 37 3.59 -1.23 6.41
CA LEU A 37 2.27 -1.24 5.81
C LEU A 37 1.67 -2.65 5.86
N SER A 38 0.46 -2.74 6.38
CA SER A 38 -0.43 -3.89 6.24
C SER A 38 -1.32 -3.65 5.02
N LEU A 39 -1.19 -4.49 4.00
CA LEU A 39 -1.95 -4.40 2.76
C LEU A 39 -3.19 -5.28 2.89
N VAL A 40 -4.35 -4.65 2.83
CA VAL A 40 -5.64 -5.31 3.04
C VAL A 40 -6.47 -5.22 1.78
N ASN A 41 -7.11 -6.31 1.39
CA ASN A 41 -8.04 -6.31 0.29
C ASN A 41 -9.32 -5.59 0.73
N ARG A 42 -9.73 -4.55 -0.01
CA ARG A 42 -10.90 -3.73 0.33
C ARG A 42 -12.20 -4.53 0.32
N GLU A 43 -12.31 -5.54 -0.54
CA GLU A 43 -13.52 -6.38 -0.65
C GLU A 43 -13.55 -7.44 0.45
N THR A 44 -12.52 -8.29 0.55
CA THR A 44 -12.53 -9.39 1.53
C THR A 44 -12.23 -8.92 2.95
N ARG A 45 -11.63 -7.73 3.10
CA ARG A 45 -11.10 -7.16 4.36
C ARG A 45 -9.97 -7.97 4.98
N GLU A 46 -9.38 -8.89 4.21
CA GLU A 46 -8.26 -9.71 4.66
C GLU A 46 -6.92 -9.06 4.32
N GLU A 47 -5.96 -9.19 5.25
CA GLU A 47 -4.57 -8.84 4.99
C GLU A 47 -3.98 -9.86 4.00
N PHE A 48 -3.49 -9.36 2.87
CA PHE A 48 -2.88 -10.21 1.84
C PHE A 48 -1.37 -10.10 1.80
N ALA A 49 -0.80 -8.99 2.28
CA ALA A 49 0.64 -8.77 2.27
C ALA A 49 1.08 -7.71 3.28
N LYS A 50 2.37 -7.73 3.61
CA LYS A 50 3.04 -6.68 4.40
C LYS A 50 4.14 -6.06 3.55
N ALA A 51 4.24 -4.74 3.60
CA ALA A 51 5.23 -3.98 2.84
C ALA A 51 5.91 -2.94 3.73
N VAL A 52 7.09 -2.48 3.33
CA VAL A 52 7.80 -1.38 3.96
C VAL A 52 7.98 -0.27 2.94
N ILE A 53 7.74 0.97 3.34
CA ILE A 53 7.97 2.12 2.46
C ILE A 53 9.48 2.33 2.30
N ILE A 54 9.99 2.06 1.10
CA ILE A 54 11.39 2.31 0.77
C ILE A 54 11.65 3.73 0.28
N TRP A 55 10.68 4.36 -0.40
CA TRP A 55 10.86 5.69 -0.98
C TRP A 55 9.53 6.42 -1.18
N PRO A 56 9.22 7.43 -0.33
CA PRO A 56 8.12 8.35 -0.59
C PRO A 56 8.57 9.44 -1.57
N LYS A 57 7.84 9.61 -2.67
CA LYS A 57 8.00 10.75 -3.59
C LYS A 57 6.79 11.66 -3.46
N HIS A 58 7.01 12.90 -3.04
CA HIS A 58 6.03 13.96 -3.18
C HIS A 58 6.13 14.58 -4.57
N THR A 59 5.01 14.63 -5.28
CA THR A 59 4.87 15.36 -6.54
C THR A 59 3.88 16.49 -6.30
N THR A 60 4.35 17.74 -6.38
CA THR A 60 3.55 18.97 -6.26
C THR A 60 2.81 19.27 -7.55
#